data_AF-A0A2U3F465-F1
#
_entry.id   AF-A0A2U3F465-F1
#
_cell.length_a   1.000
_cell.length_b   1.000
_cell.length_c   1.000
_cell.angle_alpha   90.00
_cell.angle_beta   90.00
_cell.angle_gamma   90.00
#
_symmetry.space_group_name_H-M   'P 1'
#
loop_
_entity.id
_entity.type
_entity.pdbx_description
1 polymer ?
#
loop_
_entity_poly.entity_id
_entity_poly.type
_entity_poly.pdbx_seq_one_letter_code
_entity_poly.pdbx_strand_id
1 'polypeptide(L)'
;MASSNLIKQLQERGLVAQVTDEEALAERLAQGPIALYCGFDPTADSLHLGHLVPLLCLKRFQMAGHKPVALVGGATGLIGDPSFKAAERKLNTEDTVQEWVDKIRKQVAPFLDFNCGDNSAIAANNYDWFGSMNVLTFLRDIGKHFSVNQMINKEAVKQRLNRDDQGISFTEFSYNLLQGYDFACLNKLHGVSLQIGGSDQWGNITSGIDLTRRLHQNQVFGLTVPLITKADGTKFGKTEGGAVWLDPKKTSPYKFYQFWINTADADVYRFLKFFTFMDIEEINALEEEDKNSGKAPRAQYVLADEVTKLVHGEEGLAAAKRITASLFNGTLSDLSEADFEQLAQDGVPMVEMEKGADLMQALVDSELQPSRGQARKTIASNAITINGEKQADPEYTFVDGDRLYGRYTLLRRGKKNYCLVCWK
;
A
#
# COMPACT_ATOMS: atom_id res chain seq x y z
N MET A 1 8.00 -23.04 25.92
CA MET A 1 8.45 -21.86 25.16
C MET A 1 9.07 -22.37 23.88
N ALA A 2 8.27 -22.49 22.81
CA ALA A 2 8.76 -23.03 21.56
C ALA A 2 9.77 -22.04 20.98
N SER A 3 11.00 -22.50 20.78
CA SER A 3 11.99 -21.89 19.90
C SER A 3 11.41 -21.87 18.48
N SER A 4 10.50 -20.95 18.17
CA SER A 4 9.79 -20.94 16.89
C SER A 4 10.65 -20.30 15.82
N ASN A 5 11.11 -21.13 14.89
CA ASN A 5 11.79 -20.71 13.68
C ASN A 5 10.98 -19.62 12.94
N LEU A 6 11.52 -18.41 12.84
CA LEU A 6 10.86 -17.25 12.21
C LEU A 6 10.43 -17.54 10.76
N ILE A 7 11.22 -18.31 10.02
CA ILE A 7 10.86 -18.69 8.63
C ILE A 7 9.58 -19.53 8.65
N LYS A 8 9.43 -20.47 9.58
CA LYS A 8 8.21 -21.27 9.72
C LYS A 8 7.00 -20.40 10.05
N GLN A 9 7.15 -19.44 10.95
CA GLN A 9 6.06 -18.49 11.26
C GLN A 9 5.64 -17.66 10.04
N LEU A 10 6.61 -17.24 9.21
CA LEU A 10 6.32 -16.56 7.95
C LEU A 10 5.63 -17.52 6.94
N GLN A 11 6.06 -18.77 6.85
CA GLN A 11 5.44 -19.80 6.00
C GLN A 11 4.00 -20.12 6.42
N GLU A 12 3.73 -20.27 7.72
CA GLU A 12 2.39 -20.49 8.28
C GLU A 12 1.44 -19.34 7.96
N ARG A 13 1.98 -18.12 7.86
CA ARG A 13 1.24 -16.94 7.39
C ARG A 13 1.11 -16.88 5.87
N GLY A 14 1.83 -17.70 5.12
CA GLY A 14 1.92 -17.66 3.66
C GLY A 14 2.79 -16.52 3.11
N LEU A 15 3.69 -15.95 3.92
CA LEU A 15 4.50 -14.78 3.58
C LEU A 15 5.83 -15.11 2.89
N VAL A 16 6.11 -16.39 2.60
CA VAL A 16 7.32 -16.81 1.88
C VAL A 16 6.91 -17.32 0.49
N ALA A 17 7.34 -16.62 -0.55
CA ALA A 17 7.19 -17.04 -1.94
C ALA A 17 8.41 -17.82 -2.41
N GLN A 18 9.61 -17.27 -2.23
CA GLN A 18 10.87 -17.94 -2.52
C GLN A 18 11.90 -17.58 -1.46
N VAL A 19 12.82 -18.50 -1.16
CA VAL A 19 13.93 -18.29 -0.21
C VAL A 19 15.16 -19.03 -0.71
N THR A 20 16.33 -18.41 -0.58
CA THR A 20 17.61 -19.07 -0.88
C THR A 20 18.08 -19.87 0.33
N ASP A 21 18.45 -21.13 0.11
CA ASP A 21 19.06 -22.01 1.13
C ASP A 21 18.37 -21.90 2.50
N GLU A 22 17.11 -22.35 2.53
CA GLU A 22 16.21 -22.17 3.68
C GLU A 22 16.80 -22.70 4.99
N GLU A 23 17.48 -23.86 4.93
CA GLU A 23 18.11 -24.50 6.07
C GLU A 23 19.23 -23.62 6.64
N ALA A 24 20.17 -23.18 5.79
CA ALA A 24 21.27 -22.30 6.23
C ALA A 24 20.76 -20.94 6.75
N LEU A 25 19.71 -20.38 6.14
CA LEU A 25 19.10 -19.15 6.67
C LEU A 25 18.45 -19.39 8.04
N ALA A 26 17.73 -20.50 8.22
CA ALA A 26 17.12 -20.85 9.50
C ALA A 26 18.19 -21.03 10.59
N GLU A 27 19.28 -21.73 10.29
CA GLU A 27 20.43 -21.88 11.19
C GLU A 27 21.04 -20.51 11.53
N ARG A 28 21.24 -19.64 10.53
CA ARG A 28 21.79 -18.30 10.78
C ARG A 28 20.87 -17.48 11.67
N LEU A 29 19.56 -17.50 11.46
CA LEU A 29 18.59 -16.78 12.30
C LEU A 29 18.59 -17.32 13.75
N ALA A 30 18.76 -18.62 13.92
CA ALA A 30 18.81 -19.26 15.24
C ALA A 30 20.11 -18.94 16.03
N GLN A 31 21.22 -18.67 15.33
CA GLN A 31 22.49 -18.29 15.96
C GLN A 31 22.45 -16.89 16.61
N GLY A 32 21.50 -16.03 16.23
CA GLY A 32 21.30 -14.72 16.82
C GLY A 32 20.92 -13.65 15.81
N PRO A 33 20.80 -12.38 16.25
CA PRO A 33 20.37 -11.27 15.41
C PRO A 33 21.15 -11.15 14.09
N ILE A 34 20.44 -10.76 13.04
CA ILE A 34 21.00 -10.40 11.73
C ILE A 34 20.53 -9.00 11.37
N ALA A 35 21.23 -8.35 10.45
CA ALA A 35 20.68 -7.22 9.73
C ALA A 35 20.06 -7.68 8.41
N LEU A 36 18.88 -7.16 8.09
CA LEU A 36 18.18 -7.42 6.84
C LEU A 36 17.72 -6.11 6.20
N TYR A 37 17.46 -6.11 4.89
CA TYR A 37 16.94 -4.91 4.23
C TYR A 37 15.82 -5.18 3.23
N CYS A 38 15.01 -4.15 2.98
CA CYS A 38 14.08 -4.06 1.87
C CYS A 38 14.24 -2.69 1.19
N GLY A 39 14.24 -2.68 -0.14
CA GLY A 39 14.29 -1.46 -0.95
C GLY A 39 12.89 -0.95 -1.30
N PHE A 40 12.72 0.38 -1.31
CA PHE A 40 11.51 1.07 -1.72
C PHE A 40 11.87 2.20 -2.69
N ASP A 41 11.50 2.04 -3.95
CA ASP A 41 11.76 3.04 -4.98
C ASP A 41 10.71 4.17 -4.96
N PRO A 42 11.14 5.44 -4.95
CA PRO A 42 10.26 6.61 -5.06
C PRO A 42 9.69 6.72 -6.47
N THR A 43 8.54 6.10 -6.70
CA THR A 43 7.79 6.17 -7.97
C THR A 43 6.57 7.10 -7.91
N ALA A 44 6.24 7.52 -6.70
CA ALA A 44 5.21 8.49 -6.38
C ALA A 44 5.58 9.14 -5.03
N ASP A 45 4.84 10.18 -4.66
CA ASP A 45 4.96 10.91 -3.39
C ASP A 45 4.47 10.12 -2.16
N SER A 46 3.91 8.92 -2.34
CA SER A 46 3.44 8.05 -1.26
C SER A 46 3.58 6.57 -1.65
N LEU A 47 3.77 5.70 -0.67
CA LEU A 47 3.52 4.27 -0.79
C LEU A 47 2.01 3.99 -0.86
N HIS A 48 1.68 2.76 -1.23
CA HIS A 48 0.34 2.21 -1.36
C HIS A 48 0.34 0.78 -0.85
N LEU A 49 -0.83 0.15 -0.70
CA LEU A 49 -0.97 -1.19 -0.10
C LEU A 49 -0.05 -2.28 -0.67
N GLY A 50 0.28 -2.22 -1.97
CA GLY A 50 1.25 -3.15 -2.57
C GLY A 50 2.66 -3.13 -1.94
N HIS A 51 3.06 -2.03 -1.30
CA HIS A 51 4.36 -1.90 -0.62
C HIS A 51 4.29 -2.33 0.85
N LEU A 52 3.08 -2.53 1.38
CA LEU A 52 2.88 -2.73 2.81
C LEU A 52 3.37 -4.11 3.26
N VAL A 53 3.22 -5.16 2.44
CA VAL A 53 3.63 -6.53 2.86
C VAL A 53 5.14 -6.64 3.12
N PRO A 54 6.05 -6.24 2.20
CA PRO A 54 7.48 -6.22 2.51
C PRO A 54 7.84 -5.36 3.74
N LEU A 55 7.18 -4.21 3.91
CA LEU A 55 7.40 -3.31 5.04
C LEU A 55 6.99 -3.94 6.37
N LEU A 56 5.83 -4.58 6.43
CA LEU A 56 5.39 -5.32 7.62
C LEU A 56 6.26 -6.55 7.88
N CYS A 57 6.79 -7.19 6.84
CA CYS A 57 7.79 -8.24 7.01
C CYS A 57 9.05 -7.69 7.69
N LEU A 58 9.59 -6.53 7.31
CA LEU A 58 10.70 -5.90 8.05
C LEU A 58 10.36 -5.73 9.54
N LYS A 59 9.13 -5.29 9.85
CA LYS A 59 8.67 -5.17 11.25
C LYS A 59 8.60 -6.53 11.96
N ARG A 60 8.13 -7.60 11.31
CA ARG A 60 8.12 -8.96 11.89
C ARG A 60 9.54 -9.42 12.24
N PHE A 61 10.51 -9.20 11.36
CA PHE A 61 11.92 -9.47 11.65
C PHE A 61 12.42 -8.62 12.82
N GLN A 62 12.02 -7.36 12.91
CA GLN A 62 12.38 -6.50 14.04
C GLN A 62 11.81 -7.01 15.37
N MET A 63 10.55 -7.42 15.38
CA MET A 63 9.90 -8.00 16.57
C MET A 63 10.57 -9.30 17.02
N ALA A 64 11.19 -10.04 16.10
CA ALA A 64 12.01 -11.21 16.38
C ALA A 64 13.46 -10.88 16.81
N GLY A 65 13.81 -9.60 16.99
CA GLY A 65 15.12 -9.15 17.45
C GLY A 65 16.15 -8.89 16.34
N HIS A 66 15.77 -8.99 15.07
CA HIS A 66 16.66 -8.67 13.94
C HIS A 66 16.63 -7.18 13.60
N LYS A 67 17.65 -6.68 12.90
CA LYS A 67 17.84 -5.26 12.62
C LYS A 67 17.37 -4.91 11.20
N PRO A 68 16.21 -4.24 11.03
CA PRO A 68 15.71 -3.89 9.70
C PRO A 68 16.42 -2.65 9.15
N VAL A 69 16.73 -2.68 7.85
CA VAL A 69 17.20 -1.56 7.07
C VAL A 69 16.16 -1.25 5.99
N ALA A 70 15.51 -0.10 6.09
CA ALA A 70 14.63 0.39 5.04
C ALA A 70 15.45 1.26 4.08
N LEU A 71 15.72 0.75 2.88
CA LEU A 71 16.44 1.48 1.85
C LEU A 71 15.45 2.22 0.97
N VAL A 72 15.59 3.54 0.87
CA VAL A 72 14.85 4.37 -0.08
C VAL A 72 15.71 4.56 -1.32
N GLY A 73 15.16 4.26 -2.49
CA GLY A 73 15.87 4.21 -3.75
C GLY A 73 16.11 5.58 -4.40
N GLY A 74 16.87 6.49 -3.79
CA GLY A 74 17.14 7.80 -4.37
C GLY A 74 17.86 7.75 -5.73
N ALA A 75 18.75 6.78 -5.94
CA ALA A 75 19.40 6.55 -7.23
C ALA A 75 18.61 5.59 -8.12
N THR A 76 18.11 4.48 -7.59
CA THR A 76 17.34 3.50 -8.35
C THR A 76 16.02 4.07 -8.89
N GLY A 77 15.40 5.00 -8.16
CA GLY A 77 14.22 5.75 -8.59
C GLY A 77 14.46 6.67 -9.79
N LEU A 78 15.70 7.10 -10.05
CA LEU A 78 16.09 7.86 -11.24
C LEU A 78 16.26 6.98 -12.50
N ILE A 79 16.30 5.65 -12.32
CA ILE A 79 16.54 4.68 -13.39
C ILE A 79 15.25 3.93 -13.72
N GLY A 80 14.55 3.45 -12.69
CA GLY A 80 13.28 2.74 -12.79
C GLY A 80 13.43 1.23 -13.00
N ASP A 81 12.80 0.45 -12.12
CA ASP A 81 12.81 -1.02 -12.21
C ASP A 81 11.92 -1.54 -13.37
N PRO A 82 12.48 -2.25 -14.36
CA PRO A 82 11.71 -2.86 -15.45
C PRO A 82 11.00 -4.17 -15.07
N SER A 83 11.25 -4.73 -13.87
CA SER A 83 10.82 -6.08 -13.49
C SER A 83 9.31 -6.28 -13.67
N PHE A 84 8.94 -7.21 -14.57
CA PHE A 84 7.55 -7.55 -14.91
C PHE A 84 6.70 -6.33 -15.36
N LYS A 85 7.33 -5.26 -15.86
CA LYS A 85 6.64 -4.12 -16.49
C LYS A 85 6.59 -4.31 -18.00
N ALA A 86 5.44 -3.98 -18.60
CA ALA A 86 5.24 -4.11 -20.04
C ALA A 86 5.79 -2.91 -20.84
N ALA A 87 5.87 -1.73 -20.21
CA ALA A 87 6.28 -0.48 -20.85
C ALA A 87 7.38 0.20 -20.05
N GLU A 88 8.19 0.99 -20.75
CA GLU A 88 9.24 1.84 -20.17
C GLU A 88 8.64 2.93 -19.27
N ARG A 89 9.29 3.20 -18.15
CA ARG A 89 8.88 4.28 -17.26
C ARG A 89 9.38 5.62 -17.78
N LYS A 90 8.60 6.68 -17.53
CA LYS A 90 9.09 8.05 -17.69
C LYS A 90 10.07 8.34 -16.55
N LEU A 91 11.24 8.87 -16.90
CA LEU A 91 12.23 9.31 -15.92
C LEU A 91 11.71 10.54 -15.18
N ASN A 92 11.86 10.54 -13.86
CA ASN A 92 11.53 11.68 -13.02
C ASN A 92 12.77 12.58 -12.85
N THR A 93 12.55 13.85 -12.53
CA THR A 93 13.65 14.78 -12.22
C THR A 93 14.26 14.45 -10.86
N GLU A 94 15.52 14.84 -10.65
CA GLU A 94 16.20 14.69 -9.36
C GLU A 94 15.45 15.39 -8.22
N ASP A 95 14.97 16.62 -8.45
CA ASP A 95 14.18 17.37 -7.47
C ASP A 95 12.90 16.62 -7.06
N THR A 96 12.19 16.03 -8.03
CA THR A 96 10.98 15.23 -7.77
C THR A 96 11.32 13.97 -6.97
N VAL A 97 12.38 13.25 -7.35
CA VAL A 97 12.80 12.04 -6.64
C VAL A 97 13.23 12.36 -5.21
N GLN A 98 13.98 13.45 -4.99
CA GLN A 98 14.40 13.87 -3.66
C GLN A 98 13.21 14.22 -2.76
N GLU A 99 12.21 14.94 -3.28
CA GLU A 99 10.97 15.22 -2.54
C GLU A 99 10.24 13.93 -2.13
N TRP A 100 10.14 12.97 -3.05
CA TRP A 100 9.49 11.69 -2.79
C TRP A 100 10.27 10.81 -1.82
N VAL A 101 11.61 10.83 -1.87
CA VAL A 101 12.47 10.14 -0.90
C VAL A 101 12.14 10.61 0.52
N ASP A 102 12.04 11.92 0.73
CA ASP A 102 11.75 12.48 2.05
C ASP A 102 10.32 12.12 2.53
N LYS A 103 9.33 12.11 1.64
CA LYS A 103 7.96 11.70 1.95
C LYS A 103 7.87 10.21 2.29
N ILE A 104 8.46 9.34 1.48
CA ILE A 104 8.46 7.89 1.72
C ILE A 104 9.22 7.56 3.00
N ARG A 105 10.37 8.19 3.27
CA ARG A 105 11.10 7.99 4.53
C ARG A 105 10.22 8.32 5.74
N LYS A 106 9.50 9.44 5.72
CA LYS A 106 8.55 9.82 6.78
C LYS A 106 7.41 8.83 6.93
N GLN A 107 6.96 8.23 5.82
CA GLN A 107 5.87 7.26 5.84
C GLN A 107 6.30 5.86 6.29
N VAL A 108 7.55 5.46 6.01
CA VAL A 108 8.13 4.19 6.47
C VAL A 108 8.47 4.23 7.95
N ALA A 109 8.88 5.39 8.47
CA ALA A 109 9.39 5.53 9.83
C ALA A 109 8.42 5.02 10.93
N PRO A 110 7.10 5.26 10.89
CA PRO A 110 6.16 4.75 11.89
C PRO A 110 6.03 3.22 11.96
N PHE A 111 6.38 2.49 10.89
CA PHE A 111 6.26 1.04 10.85
C PHE A 111 7.40 0.31 11.56
N LEU A 112 8.55 0.97 11.73
CA LEU A 112 9.76 0.39 12.32
C LEU A 112 10.16 1.17 13.57
N ASP A 113 10.76 0.49 14.53
CA ASP A 113 11.26 1.16 15.73
C ASP A 113 12.72 1.62 15.52
N PHE A 114 12.96 2.93 15.57
CA PHE A 114 14.29 3.51 15.40
C PHE A 114 15.05 3.70 16.72
N ASN A 115 14.45 3.31 17.84
CA ASN A 115 15.01 3.53 19.18
C ASN A 115 14.72 2.36 20.14
N CYS A 116 14.97 1.13 19.69
CA CYS A 116 14.79 -0.09 20.49
C CYS A 116 16.12 -0.78 20.89
N GLY A 117 17.24 -0.07 20.81
CA GLY A 117 18.58 -0.59 21.13
C GLY A 117 19.29 -1.18 19.92
N ASP A 118 19.92 -2.34 20.07
CA ASP A 118 20.84 -2.92 19.07
C ASP A 118 20.17 -3.20 17.71
N ASN A 119 18.87 -3.56 17.73
CA ASN A 119 18.06 -3.84 16.55
C ASN A 119 17.22 -2.63 16.08
N SER A 120 17.57 -1.42 16.50
CA SER A 120 16.97 -0.18 15.97
C SER A 120 17.07 -0.12 14.45
N ALA A 121 15.98 0.28 13.81
CA ALA A 121 15.90 0.38 12.36
C ALA A 121 16.90 1.39 11.79
N ILE A 122 17.35 1.13 10.56
CA ILE A 122 18.19 2.06 9.80
C ILE A 122 17.40 2.51 8.57
N ALA A 123 17.36 3.82 8.33
CA ALA A 123 16.94 4.37 7.04
C ALA A 123 18.19 4.60 6.18
N ALA A 124 18.25 3.99 5.00
CA ALA A 124 19.35 4.12 4.05
C ALA A 124 18.88 4.77 2.75
N ASN A 125 19.78 5.44 2.03
CA ASN A 125 19.52 5.97 0.69
C ASN A 125 20.65 5.55 -0.25
N ASN A 126 20.33 4.84 -1.34
CA ASN A 126 21.36 4.39 -2.28
C ASN A 126 22.00 5.51 -3.11
N TYR A 127 21.41 6.71 -3.09
CA TYR A 127 22.05 7.90 -3.63
C TYR A 127 23.39 8.23 -2.92
N ASP A 128 23.54 7.83 -1.64
CA ASP A 128 24.76 8.08 -0.86
C ASP A 128 26.02 7.48 -1.51
N TRP A 129 25.91 6.31 -2.16
CA TRP A 129 27.01 5.68 -2.90
C TRP A 129 26.94 5.91 -4.40
N PHE A 130 25.76 5.94 -5.02
CA PHE A 130 25.68 6.12 -6.48
C PHE A 130 25.84 7.57 -6.94
N GLY A 131 25.40 8.55 -6.16
CA GLY A 131 25.48 9.97 -6.53
C GLY A 131 26.91 10.48 -6.72
N SER A 132 27.89 9.81 -6.11
CA SER A 132 29.32 10.13 -6.24
C SER A 132 30.11 9.11 -7.08
N MET A 133 29.47 8.04 -7.57
CA MET A 133 30.14 6.97 -8.29
C MET A 133 30.43 7.38 -9.75
N ASN A 134 31.70 7.28 -10.14
CA ASN A 134 32.07 7.49 -11.53
C ASN A 134 31.56 6.34 -12.42
N VAL A 135 31.10 6.66 -13.63
CA VAL A 135 30.60 5.68 -14.61
C VAL A 135 31.63 4.58 -14.94
N LEU A 136 32.92 4.91 -15.01
CA LEU A 136 33.97 3.93 -15.28
C LEU A 136 34.15 2.97 -14.09
N THR A 137 34.03 3.49 -12.87
CA THR A 137 34.01 2.67 -11.64
C THR A 137 32.80 1.73 -11.66
N PHE A 138 31.61 2.26 -11.96
CA PHE A 138 30.39 1.44 -12.07
C PHE A 138 30.56 0.30 -13.09
N LEU A 139 30.99 0.61 -14.32
CA LEU A 139 31.14 -0.39 -15.38
C LEU A 139 32.24 -1.42 -15.07
N ARG A 140 33.36 -0.99 -14.48
CA ARG A 140 34.52 -1.87 -14.22
C ARG A 140 34.39 -2.68 -12.94
N ASP A 141 33.93 -2.08 -11.85
CA ASP A 141 33.95 -2.72 -10.54
C ASP A 141 32.66 -3.50 -10.28
N ILE A 142 31.55 -3.07 -10.89
CA ILE A 142 30.25 -3.75 -10.81
C ILE A 142 29.99 -4.50 -12.11
N GLY A 143 29.96 -3.79 -13.25
CA GLY A 143 29.51 -4.31 -14.54
C GLY A 143 30.26 -5.56 -15.02
N LYS A 144 31.57 -5.68 -14.75
CA LYS A 144 32.37 -6.88 -15.13
C LYS A 144 31.83 -8.20 -14.55
N HIS A 145 31.04 -8.14 -13.49
CA HIS A 145 30.50 -9.32 -12.82
C HIS A 145 29.15 -9.77 -13.42
N PHE A 146 28.56 -9.00 -14.33
CA PHE A 146 27.26 -9.30 -14.91
C PHE A 146 27.41 -9.82 -16.33
N SER A 147 26.98 -11.06 -16.56
CA SER A 147 26.91 -11.62 -17.90
C SER A 147 25.67 -11.11 -18.62
N VAL A 148 25.85 -10.42 -19.75
CA VAL A 148 24.74 -9.96 -20.58
C VAL A 148 23.84 -11.13 -20.99
N ASN A 149 24.41 -12.29 -21.34
CA ASN A 149 23.65 -13.50 -21.68
C ASN A 149 22.75 -13.97 -20.54
N GLN A 150 23.19 -13.87 -19.28
CA GLN A 150 22.35 -14.21 -18.14
C GLN A 150 21.26 -13.15 -17.91
N MET A 151 21.62 -11.86 -18.00
CA MET A 151 20.69 -10.75 -17.78
C MET A 151 19.51 -10.79 -18.76
N ILE A 152 19.75 -10.99 -20.05
CA ILE A 152 18.68 -11.05 -21.07
C ILE A 152 17.74 -12.26 -20.89
N ASN A 153 18.22 -13.33 -20.24
CA ASN A 153 17.45 -14.54 -20.01
C ASN A 153 16.66 -14.51 -18.70
N LYS A 154 16.82 -13.47 -17.86
CA LYS A 154 16.02 -13.31 -16.64
C LYS A 154 14.55 -13.08 -16.98
N GLU A 155 13.67 -13.83 -16.33
CA GLU A 155 12.23 -13.79 -16.56
C GLU A 155 11.63 -12.39 -16.44
N ALA A 156 12.16 -11.58 -15.50
CA ALA A 156 11.73 -10.22 -15.23
C ALA A 156 11.83 -9.26 -16.45
N VAL A 157 12.76 -9.50 -17.38
CA VAL A 157 13.01 -8.63 -18.56
C VAL A 157 12.85 -9.36 -19.90
N LYS A 158 12.88 -10.70 -19.90
CA LYS A 158 12.81 -11.53 -21.10
C LYS A 158 11.59 -11.20 -21.99
N GLN A 159 10.45 -10.87 -21.38
CA GLN A 159 9.24 -10.52 -22.14
C GLN A 159 9.38 -9.22 -22.96
N ARG A 160 10.13 -8.23 -22.47
CA ARG A 160 10.37 -6.97 -23.19
C ARG A 160 11.37 -7.11 -24.33
N LEU A 161 12.32 -8.02 -24.20
CA LEU A 161 13.30 -8.28 -25.26
C LEU A 161 12.71 -9.03 -26.47
N ASN A 162 11.56 -9.70 -26.29
CA ASN A 162 10.89 -10.44 -27.35
C ASN A 162 9.90 -9.58 -28.17
N ARG A 163 9.68 -8.31 -27.80
CA ARG A 163 8.72 -7.42 -28.46
C ARG A 163 9.48 -6.32 -29.21
N ASP A 164 9.38 -6.30 -30.54
CA ASP A 164 10.08 -5.33 -31.40
C ASP A 164 9.57 -3.88 -31.22
N ASP A 165 8.32 -3.71 -30.78
CA ASP A 165 7.66 -2.42 -30.55
C ASP A 165 7.84 -1.89 -29.11
N GLN A 166 8.30 -2.74 -28.19
CA GLN A 166 8.35 -2.47 -26.74
C GLN A 166 9.66 -3.02 -26.14
N GLY A 167 10.79 -2.53 -26.66
CA GLY A 167 12.12 -2.89 -26.17
C GLY A 167 12.41 -2.39 -24.74
N ILE A 168 13.61 -2.68 -24.24
CA ILE A 168 14.13 -2.19 -22.95
C ILE A 168 15.35 -1.31 -23.20
N SER A 169 15.40 -0.13 -22.59
CA SER A 169 16.54 0.77 -22.72
C SER A 169 17.73 0.27 -21.90
N PHE A 170 18.94 0.73 -22.24
CA PHE A 170 20.13 0.45 -21.44
C PHE A 170 20.00 0.96 -20.00
N THR A 171 19.31 2.08 -19.82
CA THR A 171 19.00 2.68 -18.50
C THR A 171 18.27 1.67 -17.61
N GLU A 172 17.08 1.21 -17.99
CA GLU A 172 16.33 0.23 -17.21
C GLU A 172 17.04 -1.13 -17.14
N PHE A 173 17.73 -1.54 -18.21
CA PHE A 173 18.50 -2.80 -18.21
C PHE A 173 19.64 -2.78 -17.17
N SER A 174 20.22 -1.63 -16.89
CA SER A 174 21.26 -1.45 -15.88
C SER A 174 20.74 -1.44 -14.43
N TYR A 175 19.42 -1.34 -14.22
CA TYR A 175 18.80 -1.32 -12.89
C TYR A 175 19.21 -2.51 -12.02
N ASN A 176 19.29 -3.70 -12.61
CA ASN A 176 19.68 -4.92 -11.90
C ASN A 176 21.08 -4.84 -11.26
N LEU A 177 22.00 -4.07 -11.86
CA LEU A 177 23.36 -3.87 -11.33
C LEU A 177 23.32 -2.97 -10.09
N LEU A 178 22.49 -1.93 -10.13
CA LEU A 178 22.34 -0.96 -9.04
C LEU A 178 21.80 -1.65 -7.78
N GLN A 179 20.66 -2.32 -7.89
CA GLN A 179 20.09 -3.04 -6.76
C GLN A 179 20.99 -4.21 -6.30
N GLY A 180 21.71 -4.85 -7.21
CA GLY A 180 22.71 -5.85 -6.85
C GLY A 180 23.83 -5.27 -5.98
N TYR A 181 24.30 -4.07 -6.32
CA TYR A 181 25.36 -3.39 -5.59
C TYR A 181 24.88 -2.78 -4.26
N ASP A 182 23.59 -2.42 -4.14
CA ASP A 182 23.00 -2.03 -2.86
C ASP A 182 23.17 -3.11 -1.80
N PHE A 183 22.96 -4.39 -2.16
CA PHE A 183 23.16 -5.50 -1.21
C PHE A 183 24.62 -5.57 -0.75
N ALA A 184 25.57 -5.49 -1.69
CA ALA A 184 27.00 -5.50 -1.35
C ALA A 184 27.38 -4.32 -0.43
N CYS A 185 26.89 -3.12 -0.73
CA CYS A 185 27.12 -1.93 0.08
C CYS A 185 26.56 -2.08 1.49
N LEU A 186 25.29 -2.47 1.64
CA LEU A 186 24.67 -2.65 2.94
C LEU A 186 25.27 -3.80 3.74
N ASN A 187 25.73 -4.86 3.06
CA ASN A 187 26.50 -5.93 3.70
C ASN A 187 27.80 -5.38 4.31
N LYS A 188 28.53 -4.54 3.56
CA LYS A 188 29.77 -3.92 4.04
C LYS A 188 29.54 -2.89 5.14
N LEU A 189 28.53 -2.03 5.02
CA LEU A 189 28.27 -0.90 5.91
C LEU A 189 27.60 -1.33 7.23
N HIS A 190 26.66 -2.28 7.15
CA HIS A 190 25.76 -2.61 8.26
C HIS A 190 25.68 -4.11 8.55
N GLY A 191 26.51 -4.93 7.91
CA GLY A 191 26.49 -6.39 8.11
C GLY A 191 25.20 -7.05 7.62
N VAL A 192 24.49 -6.40 6.68
CA VAL A 192 23.22 -6.92 6.14
C VAL A 192 23.48 -8.26 5.45
N SER A 193 22.78 -9.31 5.90
CA SER A 193 22.95 -10.68 5.42
C SER A 193 21.70 -11.26 4.78
N LEU A 194 20.59 -10.52 4.76
CA LEU A 194 19.33 -10.92 4.14
C LEU A 194 18.70 -9.74 3.40
N GLN A 195 18.29 -9.94 2.15
CA GLN A 195 17.40 -9.03 1.44
C GLN A 195 16.00 -9.62 1.35
N ILE A 196 14.98 -8.82 1.65
CA ILE A 196 13.59 -9.16 1.40
C ILE A 196 12.95 -8.22 0.38
N GLY A 197 11.92 -8.69 -0.32
CA GLY A 197 11.18 -7.89 -1.30
C GLY A 197 9.95 -8.63 -1.85
N GLY A 198 9.19 -7.98 -2.73
CA GLY A 198 8.09 -8.65 -3.46
C GLY A 198 8.58 -9.78 -4.36
N SER A 199 7.71 -10.71 -4.75
CA SER A 199 8.10 -11.85 -5.61
C SER A 199 8.62 -11.43 -6.98
N ASP A 200 8.25 -10.25 -7.46
CA ASP A 200 8.81 -9.63 -8.66
C ASP A 200 10.30 -9.26 -8.55
N GLN A 201 10.84 -9.17 -7.32
CA GLN A 201 12.22 -8.75 -7.04
C GLN A 201 13.24 -9.89 -7.02
N TRP A 202 12.82 -11.15 -7.20
CA TRP A 202 13.71 -12.31 -7.08
C TRP A 202 14.97 -12.21 -7.96
N GLY A 203 14.80 -11.74 -9.20
CA GLY A 203 15.91 -11.56 -10.14
C GLY A 203 16.93 -10.51 -9.68
N ASN A 204 16.50 -9.46 -8.99
CA ASN A 204 17.39 -8.43 -8.46
C ASN A 204 18.06 -8.87 -7.16
N ILE A 205 17.32 -9.52 -6.27
CA ILE A 205 17.84 -10.07 -5.01
C ILE A 205 18.97 -11.07 -5.27
N THR A 206 18.78 -12.00 -6.21
CA THR A 206 19.80 -13.00 -6.58
C THR A 206 21.07 -12.37 -7.17
N SER A 207 20.94 -11.30 -7.98
CA SER A 207 22.10 -10.53 -8.42
C SER A 207 22.89 -9.93 -7.25
N GLY A 208 22.19 -9.43 -6.22
CA GLY A 208 22.83 -8.89 -5.03
C GLY A 208 23.56 -9.96 -4.21
N ILE A 209 22.99 -11.16 -4.11
CA ILE A 209 23.65 -12.30 -3.45
C ILE A 209 24.96 -12.65 -4.17
N ASP A 210 24.89 -12.85 -5.49
CA ASP A 210 26.05 -13.21 -6.30
C ASP A 210 27.13 -12.13 -6.27
N LEU A 211 26.73 -10.86 -6.37
CA LEU A 211 27.67 -9.73 -6.36
C LEU A 211 28.32 -9.55 -4.98
N THR A 212 27.56 -9.69 -3.89
CA THR A 212 28.08 -9.61 -2.52
C THR A 212 29.14 -10.68 -2.28
N ARG A 213 28.89 -11.91 -2.75
CA ARG A 213 29.89 -12.99 -2.68
C ARG A 213 31.15 -12.67 -3.49
N ARG A 214 31.01 -12.07 -4.68
CA ARG A 214 32.18 -11.72 -5.52
C ARG A 214 33.00 -10.57 -4.95
N LEU A 215 32.34 -9.55 -4.39
CA LEU A 215 33.01 -8.35 -3.90
C LEU A 215 33.53 -8.49 -2.46
N HIS A 216 32.82 -9.24 -1.61
CA HIS A 216 33.10 -9.28 -0.16
C HIS A 216 33.32 -10.69 0.38
N GLN A 217 33.19 -11.72 -0.47
CA GLN A 217 33.38 -13.13 -0.10
C GLN A 217 32.47 -13.60 1.06
N ASN A 218 31.36 -12.89 1.26
CA ASN A 218 30.36 -13.20 2.28
C ASN A 218 29.19 -13.98 1.68
N GLN A 219 28.67 -14.94 2.43
CA GLN A 219 27.38 -15.58 2.13
C GLN A 219 26.25 -14.70 2.67
N VAL A 220 25.27 -14.41 1.81
CA VAL A 220 24.06 -13.66 2.14
C VAL A 220 22.85 -14.33 1.50
N PHE A 221 21.66 -14.00 1.97
CA PHE A 221 20.41 -14.69 1.64
C PHE A 221 19.38 -13.75 1.01
N GLY A 222 18.40 -14.34 0.34
CA GLY A 222 17.27 -13.66 -0.26
C GLY A 222 15.96 -14.35 0.10
N LEU A 223 14.93 -13.57 0.40
CA LEU A 223 13.58 -14.06 0.63
C LEU A 223 12.57 -13.12 -0.05
N THR A 224 11.63 -13.67 -0.81
CA THR A 224 10.54 -12.87 -1.38
C THR A 224 9.21 -13.18 -0.71
N VAL A 225 8.40 -12.14 -0.58
CA VAL A 225 7.00 -12.24 -0.15
C VAL A 225 6.09 -12.38 -1.36
N PRO A 226 4.93 -13.06 -1.26
CA PRO A 226 4.05 -13.22 -2.41
C PRO A 226 3.51 -11.87 -2.90
N LEU A 227 3.35 -11.76 -4.21
CA LEU A 227 2.48 -10.73 -4.78
C LEU A 227 1.03 -11.03 -4.36
N ILE A 228 0.35 -10.00 -3.85
CA ILE A 228 -1.01 -10.18 -3.37
C ILE A 228 -1.96 -10.24 -4.56
N THR A 229 -2.67 -11.36 -4.66
CA THR A 229 -3.78 -11.57 -5.59
C THR A 229 -5.06 -11.74 -4.81
N LYS A 230 -6.17 -11.29 -5.38
CA LYS A 230 -7.50 -11.65 -4.88
C LYS A 230 -7.91 -13.02 -5.42
N ALA A 231 -8.82 -13.70 -4.72
CA ALA A 231 -9.34 -15.00 -5.17
C ALA A 231 -10.06 -14.92 -6.52
N ASP A 232 -10.60 -13.74 -6.88
CA ASP A 232 -11.25 -13.46 -8.17
C ASP A 232 -10.26 -13.22 -9.33
N GLY A 233 -8.94 -13.29 -9.08
CA GLY A 233 -7.89 -13.06 -10.08
C GLY A 233 -7.59 -11.59 -10.37
N THR A 234 -8.30 -10.64 -9.75
CA THR A 234 -8.02 -9.21 -9.90
C THR A 234 -6.78 -8.78 -9.10
N LYS A 235 -6.14 -7.70 -9.55
CA LYS A 235 -4.94 -7.16 -8.87
C LYS A 235 -5.33 -6.54 -7.53
N PHE A 236 -4.59 -6.91 -6.49
CA PHE A 236 -4.75 -6.31 -5.16
C PHE A 236 -4.36 -4.83 -5.13
N GLY A 237 -5.04 -4.04 -4.30
CA GLY A 237 -4.73 -2.63 -4.10
C GLY A 237 -5.09 -1.71 -5.28
N LYS A 238 -5.78 -2.22 -6.32
CA LYS A 238 -6.42 -1.40 -7.34
C LYS A 238 -7.93 -1.42 -7.15
N THR A 239 -8.49 -0.24 -6.96
CA THR A 239 -9.93 0.03 -7.04
C THR A 239 -10.26 0.63 -8.42
N GLU A 240 -11.54 0.74 -8.76
CA GLU A 240 -11.96 1.52 -9.94
C GLU A 240 -11.39 2.96 -9.90
N GLY A 241 -11.19 3.51 -8.70
CA GLY A 241 -10.57 4.82 -8.46
C GLY A 241 -9.04 4.84 -8.34
N GLY A 242 -8.34 3.75 -8.69
CA GLY A 242 -6.88 3.68 -8.67
C GLY A 242 -6.29 3.02 -7.42
N ALA A 243 -5.04 3.38 -7.09
CA ALA A 243 -4.29 2.79 -5.98
C ALA A 243 -4.85 3.23 -4.62
N VAL A 244 -4.75 2.34 -3.62
CA VAL A 244 -5.06 2.65 -2.22
C VAL A 244 -3.77 3.12 -1.54
N TRP A 245 -3.63 4.43 -1.40
CA TRP A 245 -2.43 5.08 -0.87
C TRP A 245 -2.39 5.01 0.67
N LEU A 246 -1.18 5.10 1.24
CA LEU A 246 -1.01 5.21 2.69
C LEU A 246 -1.07 6.68 3.17
N ASP A 247 -0.92 7.66 2.27
CA ASP A 247 -1.07 9.08 2.60
C ASP A 247 -2.56 9.46 2.72
N PRO A 248 -3.02 9.97 3.89
CA PRO A 248 -4.42 10.34 4.11
C PRO A 248 -4.95 11.41 3.14
N LYS A 249 -4.07 12.23 2.52
CA LYS A 249 -4.45 13.25 1.53
C LYS A 249 -4.66 12.68 0.12
N LYS A 250 -4.26 11.43 -0.13
CA LYS A 250 -4.49 10.73 -1.40
C LYS A 250 -5.53 9.61 -1.27
N THR A 251 -5.62 9.00 -0.10
CA THR A 251 -6.69 8.06 0.25
C THR A 251 -7.11 8.34 1.67
N SER A 252 -8.33 8.81 1.87
CA SER A 252 -8.80 9.16 3.21
C SER A 252 -8.80 7.92 4.13
N PRO A 253 -8.59 8.10 5.45
CA PRO A 253 -8.76 7.00 6.42
C PRO A 253 -10.11 6.29 6.28
N TYR A 254 -11.19 7.02 5.97
CA TYR A 254 -12.49 6.43 5.65
C TYR A 254 -12.43 5.48 4.45
N LYS A 255 -11.92 5.93 3.30
CA LYS A 255 -11.83 5.09 2.09
C LYS A 255 -10.88 3.91 2.29
N PHE A 256 -9.79 4.13 3.02
CA PHE A 256 -8.84 3.09 3.40
C PHE A 256 -9.53 2.01 4.24
N TYR A 257 -10.30 2.40 5.26
CA TYR A 257 -11.09 1.50 6.08
C TYR A 257 -12.14 0.72 5.26
N GLN A 258 -12.89 1.43 4.41
CA GLN A 258 -13.89 0.83 3.53
C GLN A 258 -13.29 -0.18 2.54
N PHE A 259 -12.06 0.05 2.06
CA PHE A 259 -11.37 -0.93 1.22
C PHE A 259 -11.24 -2.29 1.93
N TRP A 260 -10.87 -2.29 3.22
CA TRP A 260 -10.73 -3.52 4.01
C TRP A 260 -12.06 -4.14 4.41
N ILE A 261 -13.07 -3.33 4.75
CA ILE A 261 -14.44 -3.80 5.01
C ILE A 261 -15.00 -4.55 3.80
N ASN A 262 -14.69 -4.11 2.59
CA ASN A 262 -15.17 -4.73 1.36
C ASN A 262 -14.29 -5.91 0.88
N THR A 263 -13.43 -6.47 1.75
CA THR A 263 -12.66 -7.67 1.44
C THR A 263 -13.57 -8.88 1.29
N ALA A 264 -13.35 -9.68 0.25
CA ALA A 264 -14.10 -10.92 0.03
C ALA A 264 -13.81 -11.95 1.14
N ASP A 265 -14.82 -12.75 1.49
CA ASP A 265 -14.70 -13.80 2.53
C ASP A 265 -13.55 -14.78 2.24
N ALA A 266 -13.28 -15.05 0.97
CA ALA A 266 -12.20 -15.95 0.53
C ALA A 266 -10.78 -15.39 0.77
N ASP A 267 -10.65 -14.07 0.93
CA ASP A 267 -9.36 -13.37 1.04
C ASP A 267 -9.09 -12.85 2.46
N VAL A 268 -10.14 -12.59 3.26
CA VAL A 268 -10.02 -11.86 4.54
C VAL A 268 -9.06 -12.51 5.53
N TYR A 269 -9.11 -13.83 5.71
CA TYR A 269 -8.22 -14.53 6.65
C TYR A 269 -6.77 -14.56 6.17
N ARG A 270 -6.55 -14.64 4.85
CA ARG A 270 -5.21 -14.51 4.26
C ARG A 270 -4.68 -13.08 4.46
N PHE A 271 -5.53 -12.08 4.31
CA PHE A 271 -5.15 -10.69 4.55
C PHE A 271 -4.91 -10.38 6.03
N LEU A 272 -5.64 -10.99 6.96
CA LEU A 272 -5.32 -10.94 8.38
C LEU A 272 -3.89 -11.46 8.63
N LYS A 273 -3.53 -12.61 8.04
CA LYS A 273 -2.18 -13.19 8.17
C LYS A 273 -1.08 -12.29 7.59
N PHE A 274 -1.37 -11.60 6.48
CA PHE A 274 -0.40 -10.75 5.79
C PHE A 274 -0.22 -9.38 6.43
N PHE A 275 -1.33 -8.69 6.73
CA PHE A 275 -1.34 -7.26 7.04
C PHE A 275 -1.47 -6.92 8.52
N THR A 276 -1.74 -7.90 9.39
CA THR A 276 -1.87 -7.66 10.84
C THR A 276 -0.76 -8.37 11.64
N PHE A 277 -0.59 -7.95 12.88
CA PHE A 277 0.30 -8.61 13.84
C PHE A 277 -0.44 -9.56 14.79
N MET A 278 -1.72 -9.86 14.53
CA MET A 278 -2.50 -10.84 15.30
C MET A 278 -1.84 -12.21 15.28
N ASP A 279 -1.98 -12.95 16.37
CA ASP A 279 -1.46 -14.31 16.49
C ASP A 279 -2.19 -15.25 15.53
N ILE A 280 -1.48 -16.27 15.03
CA ILE A 280 -2.05 -17.17 14.03
C ILE A 280 -3.22 -17.98 14.63
N GLU A 281 -3.13 -18.31 15.91
CA GLU A 281 -4.16 -18.96 16.69
C GLU A 281 -5.42 -18.10 16.81
N GLU A 282 -5.27 -16.78 17.03
CA GLU A 282 -6.39 -15.84 17.09
C GLU A 282 -7.09 -15.70 15.74
N ILE A 283 -6.32 -15.65 14.65
CA ILE A 283 -6.87 -15.62 13.28
C ILE A 283 -7.65 -16.90 12.99
N ASN A 284 -7.09 -18.07 13.35
CA ASN A 284 -7.76 -19.36 13.14
C ASN A 284 -9.03 -19.47 14.00
N ALA A 285 -9.01 -18.97 15.25
CA ALA A 285 -10.19 -18.94 16.11
C ALA A 285 -11.30 -18.05 15.54
N LEU A 286 -10.94 -16.87 15.00
CA LEU A 286 -11.87 -15.98 14.31
C LEU A 286 -12.48 -16.63 13.07
N GLU A 287 -11.68 -17.34 12.28
CA GLU A 287 -12.16 -18.09 11.11
C GLU A 287 -13.17 -19.17 11.49
N GLU A 288 -12.91 -19.93 12.56
CA GLU A 288 -13.83 -20.95 13.05
C GLU A 288 -15.09 -20.35 13.68
N GLU A 289 -14.99 -19.22 14.38
CA GLU A 289 -16.16 -18.49 14.90
C GLU A 289 -17.09 -18.05 13.77
N ASP A 290 -16.53 -17.39 12.74
CA ASP A 290 -17.31 -16.88 11.61
C ASP A 290 -18.01 -18.02 10.86
N LYS A 291 -17.32 -19.15 10.62
CA LYS A 291 -17.91 -20.36 10.01
C LYS A 291 -19.06 -20.94 10.83
N ASN A 292 -18.95 -20.95 12.16
CA ASN A 292 -19.92 -21.59 13.05
C ASN A 292 -21.07 -20.67 13.50
N SER A 293 -20.95 -19.35 13.28
CA SER A 293 -21.90 -18.35 13.79
C SER A 293 -23.28 -18.33 13.10
N GLY A 294 -23.36 -18.82 11.86
CA GLY A 294 -24.55 -18.69 11.00
C GLY A 294 -24.89 -17.23 10.63
N LYS A 295 -23.97 -16.29 10.87
CA LYS A 295 -24.09 -14.86 10.53
C LYS A 295 -23.08 -14.48 9.46
N ALA A 296 -23.17 -13.24 8.97
CA ALA A 296 -22.12 -12.69 8.12
C ALA A 296 -20.79 -12.63 8.90
N PRO A 297 -19.65 -12.92 8.26
CA PRO A 297 -18.35 -12.89 8.92
C PRO A 297 -18.03 -11.52 9.54
N ARG A 298 -17.39 -11.52 10.71
CA ARG A 298 -16.89 -10.29 11.36
C ARG A 298 -15.43 -10.01 11.04
N ALA A 299 -14.72 -10.95 10.40
CA ALA A 299 -13.30 -10.83 10.07
C ALA A 299 -12.93 -9.56 9.28
N GLN A 300 -13.81 -9.08 8.40
CA GLN A 300 -13.55 -7.84 7.63
C GLN A 300 -13.44 -6.61 8.53
N TYR A 301 -14.27 -6.54 9.58
CA TYR A 301 -14.20 -5.44 10.54
C TYR A 301 -12.91 -5.50 11.35
N VAL A 302 -12.49 -6.70 11.77
CA VAL A 302 -11.22 -6.89 12.48
C VAL A 302 -10.04 -6.47 11.59
N LEU A 303 -10.02 -6.91 10.32
CA LEU A 303 -9.00 -6.52 9.35
C LEU A 303 -8.97 -5.00 9.14
N ALA A 304 -10.13 -4.39 8.94
CA ALA A 304 -10.23 -2.95 8.70
C ALA A 304 -9.75 -2.15 9.92
N ASP A 305 -10.11 -2.58 11.12
CA ASP A 305 -9.70 -1.95 12.37
C ASP A 305 -8.18 -2.00 12.54
N GLU A 306 -7.60 -3.21 12.49
CA GLU A 306 -6.17 -3.44 12.70
C GLU A 306 -5.31 -2.66 11.70
N VAL A 307 -5.62 -2.75 10.41
CA VAL A 307 -4.77 -2.14 9.37
C VAL A 307 -4.96 -0.63 9.31
N THR A 308 -6.17 -0.11 9.55
CA THR A 308 -6.40 1.34 9.59
C THR A 308 -5.73 1.97 10.81
N LYS A 309 -5.80 1.31 11.98
CA LYS A 309 -5.08 1.75 13.18
C LYS A 309 -3.57 1.73 12.95
N LEU A 310 -3.05 0.71 12.28
CA LEU A 310 -1.63 0.59 11.98
C LEU A 310 -1.12 1.72 11.08
N VAL A 311 -1.89 2.10 10.06
CA VAL A 311 -1.46 3.10 9.05
C VAL A 311 -1.80 4.53 9.45
N HIS A 312 -2.99 4.74 10.02
CA HIS A 312 -3.57 6.07 10.29
C HIS A 312 -3.77 6.37 11.78
N GLY A 313 -3.33 5.48 12.67
CA GLY A 313 -3.47 5.63 14.11
C GLY A 313 -4.90 5.47 14.62
N GLU A 314 -5.06 5.60 15.94
CA GLU A 314 -6.36 5.50 16.61
C GLU A 314 -7.34 6.59 16.15
N GLU A 315 -6.84 7.80 15.92
CA GLU A 315 -7.67 8.92 15.47
C GLU A 315 -8.22 8.68 14.06
N GLY A 316 -7.39 8.20 13.13
CA GLY A 316 -7.81 7.84 11.78
C GLY A 316 -8.84 6.72 11.77
N LEU A 317 -8.64 5.69 12.60
CA LEU A 317 -9.62 4.60 12.78
C LEU A 317 -10.94 5.12 13.36
N ALA A 318 -10.89 5.95 14.41
CA ALA A 318 -12.07 6.50 15.04
C ALA A 318 -12.88 7.37 14.06
N ALA A 319 -12.21 8.19 13.25
CA ALA A 319 -12.84 8.98 12.19
C ALA A 319 -13.50 8.07 11.14
N ALA A 320 -12.79 7.06 10.63
CA ALA A 320 -13.33 6.14 9.64
C ALA A 320 -14.57 5.38 10.14
N LYS A 321 -14.56 4.93 11.40
CA LYS A 321 -15.72 4.29 12.05
C LYS A 321 -16.89 5.26 12.24
N ARG A 322 -16.61 6.48 12.69
CA ARG A 322 -17.64 7.52 12.87
C ARG A 322 -18.32 7.85 11.55
N ILE A 323 -17.55 8.09 10.49
CA ILE A 323 -18.08 8.34 9.14
C ILE A 323 -18.93 7.14 8.67
N THR A 324 -18.43 5.92 8.84
CA THR A 324 -19.15 4.70 8.44
C THR A 324 -20.49 4.57 9.17
N ALA A 325 -20.52 4.79 10.48
CA ALA A 325 -21.73 4.72 11.30
C ALA A 325 -22.73 5.82 10.93
N SER A 326 -22.27 7.07 10.75
CA SER A 326 -23.11 8.20 10.38
C SER A 326 -23.75 8.03 9.00
N LEU A 327 -22.99 7.55 8.00
CA LEU A 327 -23.54 7.27 6.68
C LEU A 327 -24.58 6.15 6.72
N PHE A 328 -24.34 5.09 7.51
CA PHE A 328 -25.27 3.97 7.62
C PHE A 328 -26.57 4.34 8.36
N ASN A 329 -26.46 5.02 9.50
CA ASN A 329 -27.60 5.40 10.34
C ASN A 329 -28.37 6.61 9.77
N GLY A 330 -27.71 7.43 8.94
CA GLY A 330 -28.25 8.70 8.45
C GLY A 330 -28.07 9.87 9.42
N THR A 331 -27.49 9.67 10.60
CA THR A 331 -27.26 10.75 11.57
C THR A 331 -25.88 11.38 11.34
N LEU A 332 -25.86 12.63 10.88
CA LEU A 332 -24.62 13.35 10.54
C LEU A 332 -24.13 14.32 11.63
N SER A 333 -24.85 14.45 12.75
CA SER A 333 -24.53 15.38 13.84
C SER A 333 -23.13 15.17 14.43
N ASP A 334 -22.65 13.93 14.38
CA ASP A 334 -21.36 13.54 14.97
C ASP A 334 -20.20 13.80 14.00
N LEU A 335 -20.47 14.12 12.73
CA LEU A 335 -19.42 14.36 11.73
C LEU A 335 -18.83 15.75 11.89
N SER A 336 -17.51 15.80 12.05
CA SER A 336 -16.72 17.02 12.03
C SER A 336 -16.56 17.58 10.61
N GLU A 337 -16.09 18.82 10.48
CA GLU A 337 -15.74 19.38 9.16
C GLU A 337 -14.68 18.53 8.44
N ALA A 338 -13.67 18.04 9.17
CA ALA A 338 -12.63 17.16 8.64
C ALA A 338 -13.19 15.80 8.15
N ASP A 339 -14.30 15.32 8.72
CA ASP A 339 -14.98 14.12 8.22
C ASP A 339 -15.64 14.38 6.87
N PHE A 340 -16.24 15.56 6.68
CA PHE A 340 -16.77 15.98 5.38
C PHE A 340 -15.67 16.20 4.34
N GLU A 341 -14.49 16.66 4.74
CA GLU A 341 -13.33 16.74 3.84
C GLU A 341 -12.93 15.34 3.32
N GLN A 342 -12.95 14.31 4.17
CA GLN A 342 -12.70 12.93 3.72
C GLN A 342 -13.78 12.44 2.74
N LEU A 343 -15.06 12.74 3.03
CA LEU A 343 -16.16 12.41 2.13
C LEU A 343 -16.02 13.09 0.77
N ALA A 344 -15.64 14.36 0.76
CA ALA A 344 -15.43 15.15 -0.46
C ALA A 344 -14.20 14.71 -1.24
N GLN A 345 -13.13 14.29 -0.55
CA GLN A 345 -11.90 13.82 -1.18
C GLN A 345 -12.15 12.56 -1.99
N ASP A 346 -12.73 11.52 -1.37
CA ASP A 346 -12.85 10.22 -2.00
C ASP A 346 -13.88 9.26 -1.37
N GLY A 347 -14.63 9.69 -0.35
CA GLY A 347 -15.58 8.83 0.36
C GLY A 347 -16.88 8.57 -0.38
N VAL A 348 -17.45 9.61 -1.01
CA VAL A 348 -18.67 9.51 -1.84
C VAL A 348 -18.52 10.38 -3.09
N PRO A 349 -19.30 10.14 -4.16
CA PRO A 349 -19.38 11.08 -5.28
C PRO A 349 -19.67 12.50 -4.78
N MET A 350 -19.04 13.50 -5.38
CA MET A 350 -19.14 14.89 -4.95
C MET A 350 -19.43 15.80 -6.14
N VAL A 351 -20.26 16.82 -5.93
CA VAL A 351 -20.49 17.91 -6.88
C VAL A 351 -20.40 19.27 -6.20
N GLU A 352 -19.95 20.26 -6.94
CA GLU A 352 -19.89 21.65 -6.49
C GLU A 352 -21.11 22.42 -7.00
N MET A 353 -21.73 23.23 -6.13
CA MET A 353 -22.94 23.96 -6.47
C MET A 353 -22.97 25.36 -5.85
N GLU A 354 -23.52 26.33 -6.59
CA GLU A 354 -23.78 27.68 -6.09
C GLU A 354 -24.98 27.71 -5.15
N LYS A 355 -24.94 28.59 -4.15
CA LYS A 355 -26.10 28.80 -3.25
C LYS A 355 -27.32 29.25 -4.04
N GLY A 356 -28.45 28.59 -3.81
CA GLY A 356 -29.73 28.89 -4.46
C GLY A 356 -30.23 27.83 -5.44
N ALA A 357 -29.46 26.76 -5.67
CA ALA A 357 -29.95 25.58 -6.40
C ALA A 357 -31.14 24.92 -5.67
N ASP A 358 -32.09 24.38 -6.44
CA ASP A 358 -33.19 23.57 -5.90
C ASP A 358 -32.80 22.09 -5.77
N LEU A 359 -33.58 21.31 -5.01
CA LEU A 359 -33.31 19.88 -4.81
C LEU A 359 -33.32 19.09 -6.11
N MET A 360 -34.19 19.44 -7.06
CA MET A 360 -34.28 18.77 -8.36
C MET A 360 -33.00 18.95 -9.18
N GLN A 361 -32.42 20.15 -9.19
CA GLN A 361 -31.19 20.47 -9.89
C GLN A 361 -30.03 19.72 -9.26
N ALA A 362 -29.94 19.75 -7.93
CA ALA A 362 -28.89 19.04 -7.21
C ALA A 362 -28.88 17.54 -7.51
N LEU A 363 -30.05 16.89 -7.58
CA LEU A 363 -30.15 15.46 -7.92
C LEU A 363 -29.73 15.12 -9.35
N VAL A 364 -29.89 16.06 -10.30
CA VAL A 364 -29.50 15.86 -11.69
C VAL A 364 -28.01 16.10 -11.87
N ASP A 365 -27.50 17.21 -11.35
CA ASP A 365 -26.08 17.56 -11.46
C ASP A 365 -25.21 16.56 -10.69
N SER A 366 -25.74 15.98 -9.60
CA SER A 366 -25.10 14.91 -8.84
C SER A 366 -25.19 13.52 -9.49
N GLU A 367 -25.76 13.41 -10.70
CA GLU A 367 -26.03 12.15 -11.41
C GLU A 367 -26.86 11.13 -10.62
N LEU A 368 -27.52 11.55 -9.52
CA LEU A 368 -28.43 10.69 -8.77
C LEU A 368 -29.74 10.49 -9.55
N GLN A 369 -30.06 11.36 -10.50
CA GLN A 369 -31.21 11.29 -11.38
C GLN A 369 -30.85 11.72 -12.80
N PRO A 370 -31.40 11.08 -13.85
CA PRO A 370 -31.07 11.41 -15.24
C PRO A 370 -31.77 12.68 -15.74
N SER A 371 -32.83 13.15 -15.07
CA SER A 371 -33.56 14.35 -15.47
C SER A 371 -34.40 14.93 -14.33
N ARG A 372 -34.72 16.23 -14.41
CA ARG A 372 -35.58 16.94 -13.45
C ARG A 372 -36.96 16.29 -13.30
N GLY A 373 -37.52 15.77 -14.39
CA GLY A 373 -38.80 15.06 -14.38
C GLY A 373 -38.78 13.77 -13.55
N GLN A 374 -37.67 13.03 -13.57
CA GLN A 374 -37.49 11.84 -12.71
C GLN A 374 -37.13 12.22 -11.27
N ALA A 375 -36.36 13.30 -11.07
CA ALA A 375 -36.09 13.84 -9.75
C ALA A 375 -37.38 14.20 -9.02
N ARG A 376 -38.30 14.94 -9.66
CA ARG A 376 -39.61 15.29 -9.09
C ARG A 376 -40.39 14.05 -8.61
N LYS A 377 -40.47 13.01 -9.44
CA LYS A 377 -41.16 11.75 -9.07
C LYS A 377 -40.50 11.05 -7.89
N THR A 378 -39.17 11.03 -7.87
CA THR A 378 -38.40 10.37 -6.80
C THR A 378 -38.52 11.10 -5.47
N ILE A 379 -38.49 12.44 -5.48
CA ILE A 379 -38.73 13.27 -4.29
C ILE A 379 -40.15 13.00 -3.75
N ALA A 380 -41.17 13.08 -4.62
CA ALA A 380 -42.57 12.82 -4.22
C ALA A 380 -42.79 11.40 -3.67
N SER A 381 -41.99 10.42 -4.10
CA SER A 381 -42.02 9.05 -3.54
C SER A 381 -41.33 8.91 -2.17
N ASN A 382 -40.86 10.01 -1.57
CA ASN A 382 -40.19 10.05 -0.27
C ASN A 382 -38.90 9.21 -0.24
N ALA A 383 -38.18 9.17 -1.37
CA ALA A 383 -36.99 8.34 -1.59
C ALA A 383 -35.67 9.14 -1.55
N ILE A 384 -35.73 10.44 -1.30
CA ILE A 384 -34.58 11.34 -1.17
C ILE A 384 -34.43 11.78 0.28
N THR A 385 -33.20 11.78 0.78
CA THR A 385 -32.85 12.37 2.08
C THR A 385 -31.80 13.44 1.93
N ILE A 386 -31.95 14.52 2.69
CA ILE A 386 -30.99 15.63 2.85
C ILE A 386 -30.45 15.52 4.28
N ASN A 387 -29.13 15.32 4.42
CA ASN A 387 -28.48 15.15 5.72
C ASN A 387 -29.11 14.06 6.62
N GLY A 388 -29.70 13.02 6.01
CA GLY A 388 -30.39 11.94 6.71
C GLY A 388 -31.90 12.11 6.85
N GLU A 389 -32.39 13.34 6.79
CA GLU A 389 -33.81 13.67 6.92
C GLU A 389 -34.53 13.49 5.58
N LYS A 390 -35.71 12.87 5.61
CA LYS A 390 -36.49 12.63 4.40
C LYS A 390 -37.12 13.92 3.89
N GLN A 391 -36.98 14.16 2.59
CA GLN A 391 -37.61 15.29 1.91
C GLN A 391 -38.56 14.78 0.82
N ALA A 392 -39.82 15.21 0.91
CA ALA A 392 -40.89 14.80 0.01
C ALA A 392 -41.46 15.96 -0.83
N ASP A 393 -41.11 17.21 -0.51
CA ASP A 393 -41.52 18.39 -1.28
C ASP A 393 -40.65 18.53 -2.55
N PRO A 394 -41.23 18.39 -3.76
CA PRO A 394 -40.47 18.52 -4.99
C PRO A 394 -39.98 19.93 -5.28
N GLU A 395 -40.61 20.97 -4.70
CA GLU A 395 -40.23 22.38 -4.88
C GLU A 395 -39.28 22.84 -3.77
N TYR A 396 -38.73 21.92 -2.98
CA TYR A 396 -37.82 22.23 -1.89
C TYR A 396 -36.55 22.93 -2.38
N THR A 397 -36.22 24.03 -1.70
CA THR A 397 -34.96 24.77 -1.87
C THR A 397 -34.15 24.67 -0.59
N PHE A 398 -32.84 24.46 -0.71
CA PHE A 398 -31.97 24.30 0.45
C PHE A 398 -31.94 25.56 1.32
N VAL A 399 -32.15 25.37 2.63
CA VAL A 399 -32.04 26.43 3.64
C VAL A 399 -30.64 26.45 4.26
N ASP A 400 -30.30 27.50 5.00
CA ASP A 400 -28.97 27.60 5.64
C ASP A 400 -28.70 26.44 6.62
N GLY A 401 -29.73 25.91 7.27
CA GLY A 401 -29.63 24.73 8.15
C GLY A 401 -29.26 23.43 7.43
N ASP A 402 -29.46 23.34 6.10
CA ASP A 402 -29.06 22.16 5.32
C ASP A 402 -27.55 22.17 5.01
N ARG A 403 -26.90 23.32 5.18
CA ARG A 403 -25.49 23.54 4.83
C ARG A 403 -24.63 23.34 6.07
N LEU A 404 -24.28 22.10 6.34
CA LEU A 404 -23.38 21.72 7.44
C LEU A 404 -22.04 22.43 7.26
N TYR A 405 -21.56 23.07 8.33
CA TYR A 405 -20.37 23.93 8.30
C TYR A 405 -20.43 25.05 7.25
N GLY A 406 -21.63 25.44 6.82
CA GLY A 406 -21.86 26.43 5.75
C GLY A 406 -21.41 25.97 4.35
N ARG A 407 -21.00 24.72 4.19
CA ARG A 407 -20.29 24.22 3.00
C ARG A 407 -20.77 22.87 2.48
N TYR A 408 -21.34 22.00 3.31
CA TYR A 408 -21.63 20.62 2.93
C TYR A 408 -23.10 20.25 3.08
N THR A 409 -23.63 19.49 2.12
CA THR A 409 -24.94 18.84 2.23
C THR A 409 -24.85 17.43 1.64
N LEU A 410 -25.24 16.41 2.41
CA LEU A 410 -25.23 15.03 1.95
C LEU A 410 -26.59 14.64 1.38
N LEU A 411 -26.64 14.36 0.08
CA LEU A 411 -27.80 13.81 -0.59
C LEU A 411 -27.71 12.28 -0.62
N ARG A 412 -28.85 11.64 -0.40
CA ARG A 412 -28.97 10.19 -0.60
C ARG A 412 -30.27 9.84 -1.31
N ARG A 413 -30.16 9.00 -2.32
CA ARG A 413 -31.27 8.36 -3.03
C ARG A 413 -31.39 6.90 -2.60
N GLY A 414 -32.55 6.52 -2.07
CA GLY A 414 -32.80 5.17 -1.58
C GLY A 414 -31.89 4.83 -0.39
N LYS A 415 -31.23 3.66 -0.43
CA LYS A 415 -30.42 3.15 0.70
C LYS A 415 -28.91 3.35 0.56
N LYS A 416 -28.38 3.36 -0.68
CA LYS A 416 -26.92 3.25 -0.93
C LYS A 416 -26.35 4.30 -1.88
N ASN A 417 -27.18 5.08 -2.58
CA ASN A 417 -26.67 6.05 -3.55
C ASN A 417 -26.51 7.41 -2.85
N TYR A 418 -25.27 7.79 -2.59
CA TYR A 418 -24.91 9.05 -1.94
C TYR A 418 -24.31 10.02 -2.95
N CYS A 419 -24.50 11.31 -2.73
CA CYS A 419 -23.64 12.34 -3.30
C CYS A 419 -23.50 13.49 -2.29
N LEU A 420 -22.28 14.01 -2.14
CA LEU A 420 -21.99 15.18 -1.34
C LEU A 420 -22.05 16.44 -2.21
N VAL A 421 -22.87 17.41 -1.81
CA VAL A 421 -22.86 18.75 -2.39
C VAL A 421 -21.89 19.62 -1.61
N CYS A 422 -20.90 20.19 -2.31
CA CYS A 422 -19.99 21.19 -1.80
C CYS A 422 -20.41 22.59 -2.29
N TRP A 423 -20.94 23.40 -1.38
CA TRP A 423 -21.42 24.74 -1.69
C TRP A 423 -20.27 25.72 -1.91
N LYS A 424 -20.41 26.57 -2.94
CA LYS A 424 -19.54 27.72 -3.22
C LYS A 424 -20.21 29.04 -2.87
#